data_AF-A0A8E2FAN7-F1
#
_entry.id   AF-A0A8E2FAN7-F1
#
_cell.length_a   1.000
_cell.length_b   1.000
_cell.length_c   1.000
_cell.angle_alpha   90.00
_cell.angle_beta   90.00
_cell.angle_gamma   90.00
#
_symmetry.space_group_name_H-M   'P 1'
#
loop_
_entity.id
_entity.type
_entity.pdbx_description
1 polymer ?
#
loop_
_entity_poly.entity_id
_entity_poly.type
_entity_poly.pdbx_seq_one_letter_code
_entity_poly.pdbx_strand_id
1 'polypeptide(L)'
;MATNHHTIIALKSSFLRTQTRILSQQLQPSERWLGGDEGTGNIPESIIRDVTREVNRRLRRHTKVAYGSLSIRHVAEQIDELYWSSAAPDLGLQDSEAEYDEEETISNVLRVGDNLRLDENIAKLPPVWDISSPPPIAEDDRPIDQEAYTTMLTRLHSLSAQRLNLAQKISTYRTLLTLLKPYRNPQTTIQPNLITRDAALNVELTKTQTLAIRVTGRISEKFGEGQEQAGRQEGGENDRGEVMEEIEDEDVKLENVIASW
;
A
#
# COMPACT_ATOMS: atom_id res chain seq x y z
N MET A 1 -8.13 15.65 39.59
CA MET A 1 -6.76 15.45 39.09
C MET A 1 -6.83 15.39 37.58
N ALA A 2 -6.69 16.53 36.91
CA ALA A 2 -6.82 16.59 35.45
C ALA A 2 -5.57 15.95 34.82
N THR A 3 -5.77 14.89 34.04
CA THR A 3 -4.75 14.31 33.17
C THR A 3 -4.48 15.30 32.05
N ASN A 4 -3.56 16.24 32.31
CA ASN A 4 -3.15 17.21 31.32
C ASN A 4 -2.50 16.44 30.16
N HIS A 5 -3.20 16.36 29.03
CA HIS A 5 -2.65 15.86 27.78
C HIS A 5 -1.55 16.84 27.36
N HIS A 6 -0.32 16.62 27.83
CA HIS A 6 0.83 17.41 27.41
C HIS A 6 1.25 16.89 26.04
N THR A 7 1.13 17.75 25.03
CA THR A 7 1.66 17.48 23.70
C THR A 7 3.14 17.12 23.80
N ILE A 8 3.66 16.34 22.86
CA ILE A 8 5.09 15.94 22.82
C ILE A 8 5.99 17.17 22.88
N ILE A 9 5.59 18.26 22.21
CA ILE A 9 6.28 19.56 22.24
C ILE A 9 6.25 20.19 23.65
N ALA A 10 5.13 20.08 24.38
CA ALA A 10 5.04 20.54 25.77
C ALA A 10 5.97 19.75 26.70
N LEU A 11 6.08 18.43 26.50
CA LEU A 11 7.02 17.59 27.24
C LEU A 11 8.48 17.96 26.94
N LYS A 12 8.85 18.04 25.66
CA LYS A 12 10.20 18.43 25.21
C LYS A 12 10.59 19.81 25.75
N SER A 13 9.70 20.79 25.63
CA SER A 13 9.96 22.14 26.16
C SER A 13 10.02 22.17 27.69
N SER A 14 9.23 21.36 28.40
CA SER A 14 9.33 21.24 29.87
C SER A 14 10.67 20.64 30.30
N PHE A 15 11.16 19.61 29.60
CA PHE A 15 12.47 19.01 29.84
C PHE A 15 13.61 20.00 29.58
N LEU A 16 13.56 20.73 28.47
CA LEU A 16 14.56 21.76 28.20
C LEU A 16 14.55 22.87 29.26
N ARG A 17 13.39 23.25 29.78
CA ARG A 17 13.28 24.22 30.91
C ARG A 17 13.89 23.68 32.20
N THR A 18 13.71 22.40 32.52
CA THR A 18 14.30 21.83 33.73
C THR A 18 15.82 21.73 33.60
N GLN A 19 16.32 21.26 32.46
CA GLN A 19 17.77 21.16 32.20
C GLN A 19 18.45 22.53 32.17
N THR A 20 17.85 23.51 31.48
CA THR A 20 18.39 24.89 31.48
C THR A 20 18.39 25.50 32.87
N ARG A 21 17.40 25.19 33.74
CA ARG A 21 17.40 25.63 35.14
C ARG A 21 18.52 24.98 35.96
N ILE A 22 18.82 23.70 35.73
CA ILE A 22 19.92 23.00 36.41
C ILE A 22 21.27 23.60 35.98
N LEU A 23 21.46 23.79 34.67
CA LEU A 23 22.72 24.28 34.11
C LEU A 23 22.95 25.78 34.37
N SER A 24 21.89 26.57 34.58
CA SER A 24 21.98 28.00 34.92
C SER A 24 21.98 28.27 36.43
N GLN A 25 22.24 27.25 37.24
CA GLN A 25 22.38 27.41 38.68
C GLN A 25 23.51 28.41 38.99
N GLN A 26 23.28 29.22 40.02
CA GLN A 26 24.25 30.25 40.42
C GLN A 26 25.53 29.60 40.92
N LEU A 27 26.65 30.10 40.41
CA LEU A 27 27.97 29.68 40.86
C LEU A 27 28.15 30.17 42.29
N GLN A 28 28.43 29.23 43.19
CA GLN A 28 28.88 29.54 44.54
C GLN A 28 30.41 29.47 44.56
N PRO A 29 31.08 30.37 45.31
CA PRO A 29 32.52 30.24 45.53
C PRO A 29 32.80 28.89 46.20
N SER A 30 33.76 28.12 45.66
CA SER A 30 34.14 26.84 46.24
C SER A 30 34.74 27.05 47.64
N GLU A 31 34.48 26.13 48.58
CA GLU A 31 34.98 26.23 49.96
C GLU A 31 36.51 26.34 50.03
N ARG A 32 37.24 25.80 49.04
CA ARG A 32 38.71 25.93 48.93
C ARG A 32 39.19 27.38 48.75
N TRP A 33 38.36 28.24 48.15
CA TRP A 33 38.67 29.67 47.95
C TRP A 33 38.28 30.53 49.17
N LEU A 34 37.32 30.05 49.97
CA LEU A 34 36.93 30.66 51.23
C LEU A 34 37.86 30.24 52.39
N GLY A 35 38.44 29.05 52.31
CA GLY A 35 39.27 28.44 53.35
C GLY A 35 40.73 28.90 53.40
N GLY A 36 41.17 29.78 52.48
CA GLY A 36 42.50 30.39 52.52
C GLY A 36 43.64 29.37 52.47
N ASP A 37 43.76 28.64 51.35
CA ASP A 37 44.95 27.81 51.13
C ASP A 37 46.16 28.72 50.81
N GLU A 38 47.29 28.50 51.48
CA GLU A 38 48.46 29.41 51.54
C GLU A 38 49.13 29.70 50.16
N GLY A 39 48.67 29.06 49.08
CA GLY A 39 49.22 29.16 47.72
C GLY A 39 48.53 30.15 46.78
N THR A 40 47.33 30.66 47.11
CA THR A 40 46.66 31.69 46.29
C THR A 40 46.64 32.99 47.08
N GLY A 41 47.46 33.96 46.69
CA GLY A 41 47.63 35.22 47.40
C GLY A 41 46.31 35.82 47.87
N ASN A 42 46.30 36.34 49.11
CA ASN A 42 45.13 36.80 49.86
C ASN A 42 44.20 37.74 49.07
N ILE A 43 43.31 37.20 48.24
CA ILE A 43 42.22 37.96 47.64
C ILE A 43 41.17 38.13 48.73
N PRO A 44 40.76 39.37 49.06
CA PRO A 44 39.76 39.60 50.09
C PRO A 44 38.41 39.01 49.66
N GLU A 45 37.70 38.40 50.62
CA GLU A 45 36.39 37.77 50.41
C GLU A 45 35.37 38.73 49.77
N SER A 46 35.50 40.03 50.03
CA SER A 46 34.67 41.08 49.42
C SER A 46 34.78 41.11 47.89
N ILE A 47 36.00 41.03 47.35
CA ILE A 47 36.23 41.02 45.91
C ILE A 47 35.70 39.72 45.28
N ILE A 48 35.88 38.58 45.97
CA ILE A 48 35.34 37.29 45.51
C ILE A 48 33.81 37.36 45.44
N ARG A 49 33.17 37.95 46.47
CA ARG A 49 31.73 38.14 46.52
C ARG A 49 31.22 39.08 45.42
N ASP A 50 31.94 40.16 45.14
CA ASP A 50 31.58 41.12 44.09
C ASP A 50 31.76 40.52 42.68
N VAL A 51 32.85 39.79 42.43
CA VAL A 51 33.10 39.10 41.16
C VAL A 51 32.09 37.98 40.95
N THR A 52 31.82 37.14 41.95
CA THR A 52 30.80 36.08 41.86
C THR A 52 29.41 36.67 41.62
N ARG A 53 29.08 37.79 42.25
CA ARG A 53 27.83 38.52 41.98
C ARG A 53 27.76 39.04 40.54
N GLU A 54 28.83 39.62 40.02
CA GLU A 54 28.86 40.15 38.65
C GLU A 54 28.83 39.04 37.60
N VAL A 55 29.54 37.93 37.83
CA VAL A 55 29.50 36.73 36.98
C VAL A 55 28.10 36.13 36.99
N ASN A 56 27.49 35.93 38.17
CA ASN A 56 26.11 35.45 38.27
C ASN A 56 25.11 36.41 37.59
N ARG A 57 25.34 37.73 37.64
CA ARG A 57 24.54 38.72 36.91
C ARG A 57 24.65 38.55 35.40
N ARG A 58 25.87 38.38 34.87
CA ARG A 58 26.10 38.16 33.44
C ARG A 58 25.53 36.81 32.98
N LEU A 59 25.70 35.76 33.77
CA LEU A 59 25.15 34.43 33.50
C LEU A 59 23.62 34.50 33.37
N ARG A 60 22.93 35.12 34.34
CA ARG A 60 21.46 35.31 34.27
C ARG A 60 21.01 36.07 33.03
N ARG A 61 21.76 37.11 32.60
CA ARG A 61 21.45 37.84 31.36
C ARG A 61 21.60 36.93 30.15
N HIS A 62 22.71 36.22 30.04
CA HIS A 62 22.97 35.31 28.92
C HIS A 62 21.91 34.21 28.86
N THR A 63 21.59 33.57 29.99
CA THR A 63 20.54 32.53 30.06
C THR A 63 19.19 33.07 29.61
N LYS A 64 18.81 34.28 30.01
CA LYS A 64 17.54 34.90 29.60
C LYS A 64 17.49 35.21 28.09
N VAL A 65 18.62 35.59 27.50
CA VAL A 65 18.72 35.92 26.06
C VAL A 65 18.77 34.64 25.21
N ALA A 66 19.60 33.67 25.58
CA ALA A 66 19.78 32.44 24.81
C ALA A 66 18.62 31.45 24.98
N TYR A 67 18.14 31.27 26.22
CA TYR A 67 17.11 30.29 26.59
C TYR A 67 15.77 30.96 26.94
N GLY A 68 15.34 31.89 26.08
CA GLY A 68 14.00 32.45 26.15
C GLY A 68 12.90 31.38 26.00
N SER A 69 11.69 31.67 26.45
CA SER A 69 10.57 30.73 26.35
C SER A 69 10.24 30.35 24.91
N LEU A 70 10.41 31.28 23.97
CA LEU A 70 10.19 31.08 22.54
C LEU A 70 11.33 30.26 21.90
N SER A 71 12.59 30.51 22.26
CA SER A 71 13.72 29.73 21.71
C SER A 71 13.68 28.29 22.18
N ILE A 72 13.36 28.04 23.45
CA ILE A 72 13.16 26.68 23.97
C ILE A 72 12.05 25.94 23.21
N ARG A 73 10.95 26.64 22.88
CA ARG A 73 9.87 26.05 22.09
C ARG A 73 10.32 25.73 20.66
N HIS A 74 11.02 26.65 20.02
CA HIS A 74 11.52 26.44 18.66
C HIS A 74 12.51 25.28 18.58
N VAL A 75 13.44 25.16 19.54
CA VAL A 75 14.34 23.99 19.61
C VAL A 75 13.57 22.70 19.86
N ALA A 76 12.51 22.72 20.68
CA ALA A 76 11.67 21.54 20.88
C ALA A 76 10.94 21.11 19.59
N GLU A 77 10.50 22.07 18.77
CA GLU A 77 9.91 21.83 17.45
C GLU A 77 10.95 21.27 16.47
N GLN A 78 12.15 21.84 16.40
CA GLN A 78 13.24 21.31 15.55
C GLN A 78 13.65 19.88 15.93
N ILE A 79 13.71 19.56 17.24
CA ILE A 79 13.99 18.19 17.70
C ILE A 79 12.84 17.26 17.32
N ASP A 80 11.60 17.74 17.30
CA ASP A 80 10.46 16.98 16.80
C ASP A 80 10.59 16.69 15.31
N GLU A 81 10.84 17.71 14.49
CA GLU A 81 11.07 17.58 13.05
C GLU A 81 12.23 16.64 12.74
N LEU A 82 13.36 16.77 13.44
CA LEU A 82 14.51 15.89 13.28
C LEU A 82 14.17 14.45 13.67
N TYR A 83 13.49 14.24 14.80
CA TYR A 83 13.05 12.91 15.20
C TYR A 83 12.15 12.28 14.14
N TRP A 84 11.18 13.02 13.61
CA TRP A 84 10.33 12.56 12.53
C TRP A 84 11.12 12.27 11.24
N SER A 85 12.09 13.11 10.88
CA SER A 85 12.95 12.90 9.72
C SER A 85 13.90 11.70 9.86
N SER A 86 14.33 11.38 11.09
CA SER A 86 15.20 10.24 11.39
C SER A 86 14.44 8.92 11.63
N ALA A 87 13.18 9.02 12.09
CA ALA A 87 12.28 7.89 12.25
C ALA A 87 11.59 7.53 10.93
N ALA A 88 11.51 8.46 9.98
CA ALA A 88 11.42 8.09 8.58
C ALA A 88 12.72 7.33 8.27
N PRO A 89 12.65 6.04 7.87
CA PRO A 89 13.84 5.26 7.56
C PRO A 89 14.67 6.05 6.56
N ASP A 90 15.96 6.16 6.85
CA ASP A 90 16.95 6.85 6.02
C ASP A 90 16.88 6.28 4.60
N LEU A 91 16.19 7.02 3.72
CA LEU A 91 16.04 6.67 2.29
C LEU A 91 17.37 6.76 1.53
N GLY A 92 18.52 6.97 2.21
CA GLY A 92 19.82 7.13 1.57
C GLY A 92 20.99 6.33 2.17
N LEU A 93 20.80 5.49 3.20
CA LEU A 93 21.89 4.67 3.76
C LEU A 93 21.74 3.16 3.55
N GLN A 94 20.92 2.76 2.58
CA GLN A 94 21.04 1.45 1.90
C GLN A 94 21.56 1.64 0.46
N ASP A 95 22.28 2.73 0.16
CA ASP A 95 22.99 2.92 -1.11
C ASP A 95 24.39 2.29 -1.08
N SER A 96 24.42 1.00 -0.77
CA SER A 96 25.49 0.14 -1.25
C SER A 96 24.85 -1.12 -1.83
N GLU A 97 24.59 -1.03 -3.14
CA GLU A 97 24.57 -2.17 -4.09
C GLU A 97 23.22 -2.80 -4.46
N ALA A 98 22.14 -2.01 -4.62
CA ALA A 98 20.94 -2.50 -5.32
C ALA A 98 20.23 -1.40 -6.13
N GLU A 99 20.67 -1.22 -7.36
CA GLU A 99 19.97 -0.47 -8.42
C GLU A 99 18.73 -1.25 -8.88
N TYR A 100 17.60 -1.15 -8.17
CA TYR A 100 16.29 -1.64 -8.61
C TYR A 100 15.14 -0.76 -8.07
N ASP A 101 14.32 -0.22 -8.99
CA ASP A 101 12.98 0.36 -8.84
C ASP A 101 12.62 1.14 -7.54
N GLU A 102 12.90 2.44 -7.55
CA GLU A 102 12.56 3.38 -6.46
C GLU A 102 11.04 3.62 -6.26
N GLU A 103 10.18 3.27 -7.22
CA GLU A 103 8.71 3.43 -7.06
C GLU A 103 8.07 2.28 -6.27
N GLU A 104 8.65 1.08 -6.28
CA GLU A 104 8.03 -0.10 -5.65
C GLU A 104 8.31 -0.16 -4.14
N THR A 105 9.47 0.34 -3.70
CA THR A 105 9.91 0.30 -2.30
C THR A 105 9.15 1.29 -1.40
N ILE A 106 8.79 2.47 -1.91
CA ILE A 106 7.96 3.45 -1.19
C ILE A 106 6.53 2.91 -0.98
N SER A 107 6.06 2.05 -1.89
CA SER A 107 4.73 1.45 -1.80
C SER A 107 4.63 0.41 -0.68
N ASN A 108 5.74 -0.22 -0.30
CA ASN A 108 5.73 -1.40 0.55
C ASN A 108 5.79 -1.09 2.06
N VAL A 109 5.94 0.19 2.43
CA VAL A 109 5.99 0.65 3.83
C VAL A 109 4.62 1.16 4.28
N LEU A 110 4.07 0.55 5.33
CA LEU A 110 2.83 1.00 5.95
C LEU A 110 3.01 2.31 6.72
N ARG A 111 2.15 3.28 6.45
CA ARG A 111 2.12 4.57 7.15
C ARG A 111 1.04 4.58 8.23
N VAL A 112 1.27 5.39 9.27
CA VAL A 112 0.25 5.65 10.30
C VAL A 112 -0.93 6.37 9.64
N GLY A 113 -2.08 5.70 9.56
CA GLY A 113 -3.29 6.18 8.88
C GLY A 113 -3.69 5.36 7.65
N ASP A 114 -2.84 4.42 7.21
CA ASP A 114 -3.19 3.50 6.14
C ASP A 114 -4.37 2.62 6.53
N ASN A 115 -5.32 2.49 5.61
CA ASN A 115 -6.55 1.76 5.87
C ASN A 115 -6.28 0.25 5.79
N LEU A 116 -6.20 -0.40 6.96
CA LEU A 116 -6.05 -1.86 7.10
C LEU A 116 -7.28 -2.66 6.65
N ARG A 117 -8.29 -1.99 6.09
CA ARG A 117 -9.34 -2.69 5.36
C ARG A 117 -8.85 -3.08 3.97
N LEU A 118 -7.89 -2.41 3.34
CA LEU A 118 -7.48 -2.75 1.97
C LEU A 118 -6.54 -3.96 1.97
N ASP A 119 -6.76 -4.92 1.06
CA ASP A 119 -5.97 -6.16 1.02
C ASP A 119 -4.49 -5.90 0.70
N GLU A 120 -4.22 -4.88 -0.13
CA GLU A 120 -2.88 -4.40 -0.42
C GLU A 120 -2.12 -3.95 0.84
N ASN A 121 -2.80 -3.30 1.78
CA ASN A 121 -2.19 -2.85 3.02
C ASN A 121 -2.04 -4.00 4.02
N ILE A 122 -2.97 -4.95 4.02
CA ILE A 122 -2.85 -6.17 4.84
C ILE A 122 -1.65 -7.00 4.40
N ALA A 123 -1.36 -7.08 3.10
CA ALA A 123 -0.21 -7.83 2.56
C ALA A 123 1.16 -7.25 2.98
N LYS A 124 1.23 -5.95 3.28
CA LYS A 124 2.44 -5.27 3.74
C LYS A 124 2.74 -5.49 5.22
N LEU A 125 1.83 -6.12 5.98
CA LEU A 125 2.04 -6.36 7.40
C LEU A 125 3.12 -7.42 7.62
N PRO A 126 4.10 -7.17 8.50
CA PRO A 126 5.13 -8.16 8.79
C PRO A 126 4.54 -9.35 9.55
N PRO A 127 5.02 -10.58 9.30
CA PRO A 127 4.51 -11.78 9.98
C PRO A 127 4.90 -11.82 11.47
N VAL A 128 5.94 -11.08 11.84
CA VAL A 128 6.47 -11.01 13.21
C VAL A 128 6.58 -9.54 13.62
N TRP A 129 6.18 -9.25 14.86
CA TRP A 129 6.38 -7.94 15.47
C TRP A 129 7.83 -7.80 15.95
N ASP A 130 8.52 -6.73 15.56
CA ASP A 130 9.89 -6.49 16.00
C ASP A 130 9.92 -6.10 17.49
N ILE A 131 10.45 -7.01 18.31
CA ILE A 131 10.58 -6.87 19.77
C ILE A 131 11.65 -5.81 20.13
N SER A 132 12.50 -5.43 19.17
CA SER A 132 13.58 -4.45 19.36
C SER A 132 13.06 -3.01 19.47
N SER A 133 11.88 -2.74 18.92
CA SER A 133 11.20 -1.45 19.06
C SER A 133 10.40 -1.43 20.37
N PRO A 134 10.47 -0.37 21.18
CA PRO A 134 9.73 -0.30 22.43
C PRO A 134 8.24 -0.55 22.17
N PRO A 135 7.60 -1.49 22.91
CA PRO A 135 6.24 -1.89 22.64
C PRO A 135 5.33 -0.66 22.78
N PRO A 136 4.49 -0.36 21.78
CA PRO A 136 3.51 0.71 21.92
C PRO A 136 2.59 0.34 23.08
N ILE A 137 2.55 1.21 24.08
CA ILE A 137 1.62 1.08 25.19
C ILE A 137 0.23 1.33 24.59
N ALA A 138 -0.60 0.28 24.51
CA ALA A 138 -1.99 0.43 24.11
C ALA A 138 -2.71 1.36 25.10
N GLU A 139 -3.85 1.95 24.70
CA GLU A 139 -4.69 2.77 25.59
C GLU A 139 -5.08 2.06 26.91
N ASP A 140 -4.94 0.73 26.94
CA ASP A 140 -5.22 -0.19 28.04
C ASP A 140 -4.00 -0.56 28.92
N ASP A 141 -2.82 0.06 28.73
CA ASP A 141 -1.57 -0.24 29.47
C ASP A 141 -1.10 -1.71 29.39
N ARG A 142 -1.62 -2.50 28.45
CA ARG A 142 -1.23 -3.90 28.25
C ARG A 142 -0.08 -3.99 27.26
N PRO A 143 1.05 -4.63 27.61
CA PRO A 143 2.07 -4.98 26.62
C PRO A 143 1.43 -5.91 25.59
N ILE A 144 1.59 -5.58 24.31
CA ILE A 144 1.11 -6.44 23.23
C ILE A 144 2.14 -7.55 23.07
N ASP A 145 1.75 -8.76 23.49
CA ASP A 145 2.57 -9.96 23.28
C ASP A 145 2.62 -10.34 21.80
N GLN A 146 3.73 -10.96 21.37
CA GLN A 146 3.88 -11.44 19.98
C GLN A 146 2.77 -12.44 19.59
N GLU A 147 2.30 -13.26 20.53
CA GLU A 147 1.18 -14.18 20.31
C GLU A 147 -0.16 -13.44 20.10
N ALA A 148 -0.37 -12.34 20.81
CA ALA A 148 -1.54 -11.49 20.62
C ALA A 148 -1.53 -10.86 19.22
N TYR A 149 -0.36 -10.44 18.75
CA TYR A 149 -0.20 -9.92 17.39
C TYR A 149 -0.53 -10.97 16.33
N THR A 150 0.05 -12.17 16.41
CA THR A 150 -0.17 -13.22 15.39
C THR A 150 -1.62 -13.71 15.37
N THR A 151 -2.28 -13.80 16.52
CA THR A 151 -3.72 -14.13 16.60
C THR A 151 -4.61 -13.04 15.97
N MET A 152 -4.26 -11.77 16.13
CA MET A 152 -4.97 -10.67 15.45
C MET A 152 -4.72 -10.68 13.93
N LEU A 153 -3.48 -10.95 13.51
CA LEU A 153 -3.10 -11.02 12.10
C LEU A 153 -3.82 -12.16 11.37
N THR A 154 -3.84 -13.36 11.95
CA THR A 154 -4.58 -14.51 11.39
C THR A 154 -6.09 -14.21 11.29
N ARG A 155 -6.66 -13.57 12.31
CA ARG A 155 -8.06 -13.11 12.27
C ARG A 155 -8.28 -12.09 11.14
N LEU A 156 -7.37 -11.13 10.96
CA LEU A 156 -7.45 -10.12 9.90
C LEU A 156 -7.44 -10.77 8.51
N HIS A 157 -6.53 -11.72 8.26
CA HIS A 157 -6.49 -12.47 7.00
C HIS A 157 -7.75 -13.33 6.78
N SER A 158 -8.30 -13.92 7.84
CA SER A 158 -9.56 -14.69 7.71
C SER A 158 -10.74 -13.80 7.29
N LEU A 159 -10.81 -12.58 7.83
CA LEU A 159 -11.87 -11.62 7.50
C LEU A 159 -11.68 -11.01 6.11
N SER A 160 -10.43 -10.75 5.68
CA SER A 160 -10.16 -10.28 4.33
C SER A 160 -10.55 -11.32 3.28
N ALA A 161 -10.21 -12.60 3.51
CA ALA A 161 -10.61 -13.71 2.65
C ALA A 161 -12.15 -13.84 2.56
N GLN A 162 -12.87 -13.73 3.68
CA GLN A 162 -14.34 -13.73 3.67
C GLN A 162 -14.91 -12.57 2.86
N ARG A 163 -14.33 -11.38 2.99
CA ARG A 163 -14.77 -10.21 2.23
C ARG A 163 -14.55 -10.39 0.72
N LEU A 164 -13.41 -10.93 0.31
CA LEU A 164 -13.12 -11.21 -1.10
C LEU A 164 -14.13 -12.19 -1.69
N ASN A 165 -14.45 -13.27 -0.96
CA ASN A 165 -15.48 -14.23 -1.37
C ASN A 165 -16.86 -13.56 -1.54
N LEU A 166 -17.23 -12.64 -0.64
CA LEU A 166 -18.50 -11.90 -0.77
C LEU A 166 -18.46 -10.91 -1.94
N ALA A 167 -17.34 -10.24 -2.19
CA ALA A 167 -17.17 -9.34 -3.32
C ALA A 167 -17.31 -10.10 -4.65
N GLN A 168 -16.71 -11.28 -4.77
CA GLN A 168 -16.86 -12.18 -5.91
C GLN A 168 -18.31 -12.64 -6.09
N LYS A 169 -19.00 -13.02 -5.01
CA LYS A 169 -20.44 -13.36 -5.09
C LYS A 169 -21.28 -12.18 -5.58
N ILE A 170 -20.98 -10.96 -5.13
CA ILE A 170 -21.70 -9.77 -5.59
C ILE A 170 -21.38 -9.48 -7.05
N SER A 171 -20.14 -9.65 -7.51
CA SER A 171 -19.80 -9.45 -8.92
C SER A 171 -20.51 -10.48 -9.80
N THR A 172 -20.57 -11.75 -9.41
CA THR A 172 -21.31 -12.78 -10.17
C THR A 172 -22.81 -12.51 -10.20
N TYR A 173 -23.42 -12.03 -9.11
CA TYR A 173 -24.82 -11.63 -9.14
C TYR A 173 -25.07 -10.39 -10.00
N ARG A 174 -24.15 -9.43 -10.01
CA ARG A 174 -24.23 -8.26 -10.89
C ARG A 174 -24.11 -8.65 -12.36
N THR A 175 -23.17 -9.53 -12.72
CA THR A 175 -23.03 -10.01 -14.09
C THR A 175 -24.28 -10.78 -14.52
N LEU A 176 -24.80 -11.68 -13.68
CA LEU A 176 -26.07 -12.37 -13.95
C LEU A 176 -27.22 -11.37 -14.14
N LEU A 177 -27.33 -10.36 -13.27
CA LEU A 177 -28.35 -9.32 -13.41
C LEU A 177 -28.19 -8.55 -14.73
N THR A 178 -26.97 -8.25 -15.16
CA THR A 178 -26.74 -7.62 -16.47
C THR A 178 -27.16 -8.51 -17.63
N LEU A 179 -26.92 -9.82 -17.55
CA LEU A 179 -27.39 -10.80 -18.54
C LEU A 179 -28.91 -10.97 -18.54
N LEU A 180 -29.55 -10.80 -17.38
CA LEU A 180 -31.00 -10.85 -17.24
C LEU A 180 -31.69 -9.55 -17.69
N LYS A 181 -30.96 -8.42 -17.73
CA LYS A 181 -31.51 -7.10 -18.07
C LYS A 181 -32.24 -7.07 -19.43
N PRO A 182 -31.73 -7.68 -20.52
CA PRO A 182 -32.46 -7.83 -21.79
C PRO A 182 -33.80 -8.57 -21.68
N TYR A 183 -33.91 -9.55 -20.78
CA TYR A 183 -35.13 -10.33 -20.56
C TYR A 183 -36.21 -9.56 -19.81
N ARG A 184 -35.90 -8.42 -19.20
CA ARG A 184 -36.89 -7.56 -18.53
C ARG A 184 -37.95 -7.04 -19.50
N ASN A 185 -37.53 -6.70 -20.72
CA ASN A 185 -38.40 -6.25 -21.82
C ASN A 185 -38.10 -7.11 -23.06
N PRO A 186 -38.63 -8.34 -23.11
CA PRO A 186 -38.29 -9.29 -24.16
C PRO A 186 -38.80 -8.83 -25.53
N GLN A 187 -39.92 -8.11 -25.57
CA GLN A 187 -40.54 -7.60 -26.80
C GLN A 187 -39.68 -6.58 -27.55
N THR A 188 -38.89 -5.78 -26.84
CA THR A 188 -38.07 -4.73 -27.45
C THR A 188 -36.64 -5.18 -27.73
N THR A 189 -36.12 -6.15 -26.95
CA THR A 189 -34.69 -6.49 -26.96
C THR A 189 -34.41 -7.86 -27.58
N ILE A 190 -35.26 -8.85 -27.31
CA ILE A 190 -35.03 -10.25 -27.70
C ILE A 190 -35.81 -10.57 -28.97
N GLN A 191 -37.11 -10.24 -29.01
CA GLN A 191 -37.99 -10.52 -30.15
C GLN A 191 -37.48 -10.03 -31.52
N PRO A 192 -36.92 -8.81 -31.68
CA PRO A 192 -36.40 -8.37 -32.97
C PRO A 192 -35.09 -9.08 -33.40
N ASN A 193 -34.37 -9.70 -32.44
CA ASN A 193 -33.11 -10.41 -32.67
C ASN A 193 -33.27 -11.93 -32.79
N LEU A 194 -34.50 -12.45 -32.64
CA LEU A 194 -34.80 -13.86 -32.90
C LEU A 194 -34.88 -14.12 -34.41
N ILE A 195 -34.53 -15.33 -34.84
CA ILE A 195 -34.73 -15.79 -36.23
C ILE A 195 -36.22 -16.10 -36.43
N THR A 196 -37.04 -15.07 -36.46
CA THR A 196 -38.42 -15.19 -36.96
C THR A 196 -38.46 -14.80 -38.44
N ARG A 197 -39.51 -15.22 -39.14
CA ARG A 197 -39.66 -15.01 -40.59
C ARG A 197 -39.57 -13.53 -41.00
N ASP A 198 -39.99 -12.62 -40.11
CA ASP A 198 -40.02 -11.17 -40.35
C ASP A 198 -38.96 -10.39 -39.52
N ALA A 199 -38.00 -11.08 -38.90
CA ALA A 199 -36.98 -10.43 -38.08
C ALA A 199 -35.86 -9.79 -38.91
N ALA A 200 -35.32 -8.69 -38.38
CA ALA A 200 -34.19 -7.97 -39.00
C ALA A 200 -32.95 -8.86 -39.20
N LEU A 201 -32.72 -9.83 -38.31
CA LEU A 201 -31.58 -10.75 -38.41
C LEU A 201 -31.69 -11.71 -39.61
N ASN A 202 -32.89 -12.10 -40.02
CA ASN A 202 -33.10 -12.96 -41.20
C ASN A 202 -32.77 -12.21 -42.50
N VAL A 203 -33.07 -10.92 -42.55
CA VAL A 203 -32.67 -10.05 -43.68
C VAL A 203 -31.15 -9.98 -43.80
N GLU A 204 -30.42 -9.88 -42.70
CA GLU A 204 -28.96 -9.90 -42.74
C GLU A 204 -28.41 -11.30 -43.06
N LEU A 205 -29.03 -12.37 -42.55
CA LEU A 205 -28.60 -13.75 -42.83
C LEU A 205 -28.82 -14.14 -44.31
N THR A 206 -29.92 -13.69 -44.92
CA THR A 206 -30.13 -13.89 -46.37
C THR A 206 -29.14 -13.08 -47.22
N LYS A 207 -28.76 -11.86 -46.79
CA LYS A 207 -27.67 -11.10 -47.43
C LYS A 207 -26.32 -11.81 -47.28
N THR A 208 -25.99 -12.36 -46.12
CA THR A 208 -24.74 -13.12 -45.95
C THR A 208 -24.76 -14.43 -46.73
N GLN A 209 -25.89 -15.13 -46.81
CA GLN A 209 -26.02 -16.34 -47.62
C GLN A 209 -25.85 -16.05 -49.11
N THR A 210 -26.43 -14.96 -49.62
CA THR A 210 -26.25 -14.57 -51.02
C THR A 210 -24.83 -14.09 -51.32
N LEU A 211 -24.18 -13.37 -50.40
CA LEU A 211 -22.76 -13.04 -50.48
C LEU A 211 -21.89 -14.31 -50.45
N ALA A 212 -22.17 -15.25 -49.56
CA ALA A 212 -21.46 -16.53 -49.46
C ALA A 212 -21.58 -17.33 -50.76
N ILE A 213 -22.77 -17.43 -51.36
CA ILE A 213 -22.98 -18.10 -52.65
C ILE A 213 -22.18 -17.41 -53.77
N ARG A 214 -22.11 -16.07 -53.78
CA ARG A 214 -21.29 -15.36 -54.78
C ARG A 214 -19.80 -15.52 -54.53
N VAL A 215 -19.37 -15.58 -53.28
CA VAL A 215 -17.98 -15.80 -52.90
C VAL A 215 -17.56 -17.23 -53.25
N THR A 216 -18.36 -18.25 -52.93
CA THR A 216 -18.10 -19.63 -53.33
C THR A 216 -18.16 -19.80 -54.84
N GLY A 217 -19.10 -19.15 -55.53
CA GLY A 217 -19.13 -19.12 -57.00
C GLY A 217 -17.88 -18.50 -57.61
N ARG A 218 -17.41 -17.35 -57.11
CA ARG A 218 -16.17 -16.71 -57.57
C ARG A 218 -14.91 -17.50 -57.22
N ILE A 219 -14.88 -18.16 -56.07
CA ILE A 219 -13.79 -19.06 -55.68
C ILE A 219 -13.80 -20.29 -56.59
N SER A 220 -14.96 -20.89 -56.85
CA SER A 220 -15.10 -22.01 -57.80
C SER A 220 -14.70 -21.62 -59.23
N GLU A 221 -14.99 -20.39 -59.67
CA GLU A 221 -14.54 -19.88 -60.97
C GLU A 221 -13.01 -19.66 -60.99
N LYS A 222 -12.44 -19.11 -59.92
CA LYS A 222 -10.99 -18.84 -59.79
C LYS A 222 -10.13 -20.08 -59.58
N PHE A 223 -10.65 -21.11 -58.90
CA PHE A 223 -9.92 -22.31 -58.51
C PHE A 223 -10.39 -23.57 -59.23
N GLY A 224 -11.58 -23.58 -59.84
CA GLY A 224 -12.14 -24.72 -60.59
C GLY A 224 -11.71 -24.75 -62.06
N GLU A 225 -11.33 -23.62 -62.66
CA GLU A 225 -10.73 -23.60 -64.02
C GLU A 225 -9.36 -24.29 -64.10
N GLY A 226 -8.76 -24.67 -62.96
CA GLY A 226 -7.52 -25.44 -62.90
C GLY A 226 -7.69 -26.97 -62.95
N GLN A 227 -8.91 -27.51 -62.93
CA GLN A 227 -9.16 -28.96 -62.73
C GLN A 227 -9.91 -29.67 -63.88
N GLU A 228 -10.18 -29.03 -65.02
CA GLU A 228 -10.87 -29.69 -66.15
C GLU A 228 -9.95 -30.40 -67.16
N GLN A 229 -8.64 -30.54 -66.88
CA GLN A 229 -7.74 -31.39 -67.67
C GLN A 229 -6.95 -32.40 -66.83
N ALA A 230 -7.62 -33.18 -65.98
CA ALA A 230 -7.07 -34.45 -65.53
C ALA A 230 -8.17 -35.40 -65.05
N GLY A 231 -8.36 -36.52 -65.76
CA GLY A 231 -9.00 -37.70 -65.17
C GLY A 231 -10.40 -38.04 -65.67
N ARG A 232 -10.55 -38.29 -66.97
CA ARG A 232 -11.59 -39.19 -67.47
C ARG A 232 -11.01 -40.61 -67.46
N GLN A 233 -11.18 -41.38 -66.39
CA GLN A 233 -11.18 -42.84 -66.50
C GLN A 233 -11.88 -43.57 -65.33
N GLU A 234 -12.70 -44.53 -65.76
CA GLU A 234 -13.47 -45.60 -65.13
C GLU A 234 -13.13 -46.07 -63.69
N GLY A 235 -14.21 -46.33 -62.93
CA GLY A 235 -14.58 -47.68 -62.50
C GLY A 235 -13.83 -48.30 -61.31
N GLY A 236 -14.55 -48.46 -60.18
CA GLY A 236 -14.13 -49.32 -59.08
C GLY A 236 -15.09 -49.28 -57.89
N GLU A 237 -15.87 -50.35 -57.75
CA GLU A 237 -16.64 -50.70 -56.55
C GLU A 237 -15.73 -51.03 -55.34
N ASN A 238 -16.31 -50.92 -54.14
CA ASN A 238 -15.82 -51.21 -52.79
C ASN A 238 -15.02 -50.09 -52.11
N ASP A 239 -15.60 -49.43 -51.10
CA ASP A 239 -15.49 -49.93 -49.72
C ASP A 239 -16.49 -49.21 -48.80
N ARG A 240 -17.12 -49.99 -47.92
CA ARG A 240 -18.04 -49.52 -46.88
C ARG A 240 -17.31 -49.77 -45.56
N GLY A 241 -16.56 -48.77 -45.10
CA GLY A 241 -15.81 -48.86 -43.85
C GLY A 241 -15.37 -47.48 -43.37
N GLU A 242 -15.77 -47.16 -42.13
CA GLU A 242 -15.11 -46.22 -41.20
C GLU A 242 -15.06 -44.72 -41.57
N VAL A 243 -16.11 -44.00 -41.18
CA VAL A 243 -16.03 -42.57 -40.81
C VAL A 243 -16.82 -42.41 -39.50
N MET A 244 -16.20 -42.78 -38.37
CA MET A 244 -16.71 -42.47 -37.04
C MET A 244 -15.55 -42.43 -36.04
N GLU A 245 -14.63 -41.48 -36.22
CA GLU A 245 -13.58 -41.18 -35.24
C GLU A 245 -13.13 -39.72 -35.42
N GLU A 246 -14.03 -38.75 -35.20
CA GLU A 246 -13.67 -37.32 -35.23
C GLU A 246 -14.50 -36.44 -34.29
N ILE A 247 -15.31 -37.03 -33.40
CA ILE A 247 -16.18 -36.28 -32.46
C ILE A 247 -15.49 -36.07 -31.11
N GLU A 248 -14.59 -36.95 -30.68
CA GLU A 248 -13.92 -36.86 -29.38
C GLU A 248 -12.89 -35.70 -29.31
N ASP A 249 -12.34 -35.28 -30.46
CA ASP A 249 -11.36 -34.20 -30.54
C ASP A 249 -11.97 -32.79 -30.39
N GLU A 250 -13.28 -32.63 -30.61
CA GLU A 250 -13.94 -31.32 -30.45
C GLU A 250 -14.25 -31.00 -28.98
N ASP A 251 -14.60 -32.02 -28.17
CA ASP A 251 -14.85 -31.84 -26.74
C ASP A 251 -13.56 -31.46 -25.99
N VAL A 252 -12.42 -32.06 -26.35
CA VAL A 252 -11.11 -31.71 -25.79
C VAL A 252 -10.68 -30.29 -26.18
N LYS A 253 -11.03 -29.82 -27.39
CA LYS A 253 -10.79 -28.44 -27.82
C LYS A 253 -11.67 -27.46 -27.04
N LEU A 254 -12.93 -27.80 -26.80
CA LEU A 254 -13.85 -26.98 -25.99
C LEU A 254 -13.40 -26.87 -24.54
N GLU A 255 -12.95 -27.97 -23.92
CA GLU A 255 -12.40 -27.95 -22.55
C GLU A 255 -11.16 -27.07 -22.44
N ASN A 256 -10.25 -27.13 -23.42
CA ASN A 256 -9.06 -26.27 -23.46
C ASN A 256 -9.40 -24.78 -23.63
N VAL A 257 -10.46 -24.45 -24.38
CA VAL A 257 -10.92 -23.06 -24.51
C VAL A 257 -11.56 -22.56 -23.22
N ILE A 258 -12.34 -23.39 -22.51
CA ILE A 258 -12.96 -23.01 -21.23
C ILE A 258 -11.91 -22.84 -20.13
N ALA A 259 -10.85 -23.66 -20.11
CA ALA A 259 -9.75 -23.52 -19.15
C ALA A 259 -8.90 -22.24 -19.36
N SER A 260 -9.01 -21.60 -20.52
CA SER A 260 -8.28 -20.37 -20.85
C SER A 260 -9.02 -19.07 -20.48
N TRP A 261 -10.21 -19.17 -19.89
CA TRP A 261 -11.05 -18.05 -19.44
C TRP A 261 -11.11 -17.91 -17.91
#